data_AF-A0A496WA81-F1
#
_entry.id   AF-A0A496WA81-F1
#
_cell.length_a   1.000
_cell.length_b   1.000
_cell.length_c   1.000
_cell.angle_alpha   90.00
_cell.angle_beta   90.00
_cell.angle_gamma   90.00
#
_symmetry.space_group_name_H-M   'P 1'
#
loop_
_entity.id
_entity.type
_entity.pdbx_description
1 polymer ?
#
loop_
_entity_poly.entity_id
_entity_poly.type
_entity_poly.pdbx_seq_one_letter_code
_entity_poly.pdbx_strand_id
1 'polypeptide(L)'
;MQKYISFYTKLIGLLLIVGFSASAMAAEDCYRGTLDKQYCDRDGNLTADLPTDPSKWVDPDSLIFAYTPVEDPAVYKSVWAGFIDHMSKTTGKKVIYFSVQSNAAQLEA
;
A
#
# COMPACT_ATOMS: atom_id res chain seq x y z
N MET A 1 39.28 1.25 -46.79
CA MET A 1 38.39 0.24 -46.17
C MET A 1 38.60 0.11 -44.66
N GLN A 2 39.82 -0.09 -44.16
CA GLN A 2 40.13 -0.19 -42.71
C GLN A 2 39.57 0.95 -41.82
N LYS A 3 39.65 2.21 -42.30
CA LYS A 3 39.19 3.40 -41.56
C LYS A 3 37.67 3.43 -41.37
N TYR A 4 36.91 2.93 -42.34
CA TYR A 4 35.45 2.85 -42.28
C TYR A 4 35.02 1.76 -41.30
N ILE A 5 35.66 0.59 -41.34
CA ILE A 5 35.40 -0.52 -40.42
C ILE A 5 35.62 -0.09 -38.96
N SER A 6 36.73 0.61 -38.68
CA SER A 6 37.05 1.15 -37.35
C SER A 6 36.05 2.21 -36.86
N PHE A 7 35.51 3.02 -37.76
CA PHE A 7 34.48 4.02 -37.44
C PHE A 7 33.17 3.34 -37.03
N TYR A 8 32.73 2.33 -37.77
CA TYR A 8 31.51 1.58 -37.45
C TYR A 8 31.62 0.76 -36.15
N THR A 9 32.79 0.21 -35.83
CA THR A 9 32.99 -0.52 -34.55
C THR A 9 32.91 0.42 -33.35
N LYS A 10 33.46 1.64 -33.47
CA LYS A 10 33.34 2.67 -32.42
C LYS A 10 31.91 3.16 -32.27
N LEU A 11 31.15 3.28 -33.37
CA LEU A 11 29.75 3.68 -33.36
C LEU A 11 28.86 2.63 -32.66
N ILE A 12 29.08 1.34 -32.95
CA ILE A 12 28.36 0.24 -32.32
C ILE A 12 28.71 0.13 -30.83
N GLY A 13 29.99 0.29 -30.46
CA GLY A 13 30.43 0.31 -29.07
C GLY A 13 29.81 1.47 -28.27
N LEU A 14 29.64 2.64 -28.89
CA LEU A 14 28.98 3.80 -28.27
C LEU A 14 27.47 3.58 -28.08
N LEU A 15 26.79 2.95 -29.04
CA LEU A 15 25.37 2.61 -28.95
C LEU A 15 25.07 1.57 -27.85
N LEU A 16 25.97 0.62 -27.61
CA LEU A 16 25.80 -0.41 -26.57
C LEU A 16 25.95 0.15 -25.15
N ILE A 17 26.75 1.21 -24.95
CA ILE A 17 26.94 1.83 -23.63
C ILE A 17 25.74 2.71 -23.25
N VAL A 18 25.11 3.39 -24.23
CA VAL A 18 23.92 4.23 -24.00
C VAL A 18 22.68 3.38 -23.71
N GLY A 19 22.57 2.17 -24.29
CA GLY A 19 21.44 1.27 -24.05
C GLY A 19 21.40 0.66 -22.64
N PHE A 20 22.53 0.56 -21.95
CA PHE A 20 22.62 -0.05 -20.61
C PHE A 20 22.39 0.94 -19.46
N SER A 21 22.41 2.25 -19.72
CA SER A 21 22.19 3.28 -18.70
C SER A 21 20.70 3.56 -18.41
N ALA A 22 19.77 3.03 -19.22
CA ALA A 22 18.35 3.33 -19.11
C ALA A 22 17.58 2.47 -18.09
N SER A 23 18.20 1.44 -17.50
CA SER A 23 17.53 0.51 -16.58
C SER A 23 17.69 0.87 -15.09
N ALA A 24 18.31 2.00 -14.75
CA ALA A 24 18.67 2.33 -13.36
C ALA A 24 17.80 3.39 -12.66
N MET A 25 16.74 3.91 -13.30
CA MET A 25 15.90 4.97 -12.72
C MET A 25 14.41 4.67 -12.91
N ALA A 26 13.96 3.49 -12.50
CA ALA A 26 12.55 3.31 -12.12
C ALA A 26 12.39 3.78 -10.66
N ALA A 27 12.58 5.08 -10.42
CA ALA A 27 11.84 5.69 -9.34
C ALA A 27 10.39 5.58 -9.79
N GLU A 28 9.65 4.58 -9.29
CA GLU A 28 8.23 4.50 -9.57
C GLU A 28 7.61 5.86 -9.27
N ASP A 29 6.84 6.39 -10.22
CA ASP A 29 6.14 7.66 -10.08
C ASP A 29 5.06 7.49 -9.00
N CYS A 30 5.49 7.66 -7.75
CA CYS A 30 4.67 7.60 -6.55
C CYS A 30 4.15 9.01 -6.30
N TYR A 31 3.16 9.41 -7.10
CA TYR A 31 2.34 10.57 -6.75
C TYR A 31 1.70 10.30 -5.39
N ARG A 32 1.78 11.27 -4.46
CA ARG A 32 1.35 11.08 -3.06
C ARG A 32 0.19 11.99 -2.65
N GLY A 33 -0.11 13.02 -3.43
CA GLY A 33 -1.04 14.07 -3.01
C GLY A 33 -0.67 14.64 -1.63
N THR A 34 -1.58 14.50 -0.67
CA THR A 34 -1.43 14.94 0.73
C THR A 34 -1.08 13.82 1.71
N LEU A 35 -0.85 12.59 1.22
CA LEU A 35 -0.50 11.46 2.09
C LEU A 35 0.91 11.61 2.67
N ASP A 36 1.17 10.89 3.78
CA ASP A 36 2.51 10.84 4.38
C ASP A 36 3.56 10.27 3.40
N LYS A 37 4.84 10.59 3.62
CA LYS A 37 5.96 10.23 2.73
C LYS A 37 6.05 8.73 2.42
N GLN A 38 5.55 7.88 3.31
CA GLN A 38 5.58 6.43 3.13
C GLN A 38 4.50 5.89 2.18
N TYR A 39 3.46 6.66 1.86
CA TYR A 39 2.33 6.20 1.04
C TYR A 39 2.34 6.84 -0.35
N CYS A 40 1.73 6.15 -1.31
CA CYS A 40 1.44 6.64 -2.65
C CYS A 40 -0.08 6.71 -2.84
N ASP A 41 -0.53 7.59 -3.71
CA ASP A 41 -1.93 7.79 -4.14
C ASP A 41 -1.92 7.97 -5.66
N ARG A 42 -1.63 6.91 -6.42
CA ARG A 42 -1.42 7.01 -7.87
C ARG A 42 -2.69 7.34 -8.63
N ASP A 43 -3.86 7.04 -8.07
CA ASP A 43 -5.16 7.33 -8.69
C ASP A 43 -5.79 8.66 -8.22
N GLY A 44 -5.16 9.33 -7.24
CA GLY A 44 -5.56 10.64 -6.75
C GLY A 44 -6.85 10.62 -5.91
N ASN A 45 -7.20 9.47 -5.33
CA ASN A 45 -8.42 9.29 -4.55
C ASN A 45 -8.23 9.57 -3.04
N LEU A 46 -7.02 9.96 -2.62
CA LEU A 46 -6.62 10.20 -1.23
C LEU A 46 -6.64 8.97 -0.32
N THR A 47 -6.56 7.77 -0.89
CA THR A 47 -6.37 6.49 -0.20
C THR A 47 -4.98 5.96 -0.54
N ALA A 48 -4.28 5.42 0.46
CA ALA A 48 -2.98 4.82 0.22
C ALA A 48 -3.11 3.59 -0.69
N ASP A 49 -2.33 3.57 -1.77
CA ASP A 49 -2.19 2.42 -2.65
C ASP A 49 -1.58 1.21 -1.92
N LEU A 50 -1.94 0.01 -2.37
CA LEU A 50 -1.22 -1.20 -1.98
C LEU A 50 0.25 -1.15 -2.48
N PRO A 51 1.20 -1.78 -1.76
CA PRO A 51 2.55 -1.99 -2.27
C PRO A 51 2.52 -2.68 -3.63
N THR A 52 3.37 -2.27 -4.57
CA THR A 52 3.43 -2.91 -5.90
C THR A 52 4.00 -4.32 -5.87
N ASP A 53 4.72 -4.66 -4.80
CA ASP A 53 5.18 -6.00 -4.50
C ASP A 53 4.12 -6.74 -3.65
N PRO A 54 3.40 -7.74 -4.20
CA PRO A 54 2.35 -8.46 -3.48
C PRO A 54 2.86 -9.24 -2.27
N SER A 55 4.16 -9.56 -2.19
CA SER A 55 4.74 -10.25 -1.03
C SER A 55 4.75 -9.37 0.23
N LYS A 56 4.54 -8.05 0.06
CA LYS A 56 4.41 -7.08 1.16
C LYS A 56 2.97 -6.87 1.60
N TRP A 57 1.99 -7.53 0.98
CA TRP A 57 0.60 -7.39 1.36
C TRP A 57 0.34 -8.12 2.67
N VAL A 58 -0.32 -7.43 3.60
CA VAL A 58 -0.80 -8.02 4.84
C VAL A 58 -2.25 -8.42 4.62
N ASP A 59 -2.51 -9.73 4.55
CA ASP A 59 -3.86 -10.28 4.34
C ASP A 59 -4.29 -11.18 5.52
N PRO A 60 -4.81 -10.60 6.61
CA PRO A 60 -5.16 -11.36 7.80
C PRO A 60 -6.48 -12.13 7.63
N ASP A 61 -6.60 -13.29 8.26
CA ASP A 61 -7.84 -14.08 8.28
C ASP A 61 -8.95 -13.43 9.13
N SER A 62 -8.57 -12.59 10.09
CA SER A 62 -9.47 -11.90 11.00
C SER A 62 -9.23 -10.40 10.99
N LEU A 63 -10.31 -9.62 10.93
CA LEU A 63 -10.31 -8.18 11.09
C LEU A 63 -10.78 -7.83 12.50
N ILE A 64 -10.06 -6.94 13.19
CA ILE A 64 -10.45 -6.42 14.49
C ILE A 64 -11.10 -5.05 14.27
N PHE A 65 -12.37 -4.91 14.65
CA PHE A 65 -13.04 -3.62 14.71
C PHE A 65 -12.97 -3.11 16.15
N ALA A 66 -12.05 -2.17 16.38
CA ALA A 66 -11.85 -1.54 17.68
C ALA A 66 -12.71 -0.29 17.80
N TYR A 67 -13.48 -0.17 18.88
CA TYR A 67 -14.26 1.02 19.20
C TYR A 67 -14.08 1.37 20.67
N THR A 68 -13.74 2.63 20.96
CA THR A 68 -13.62 3.15 22.32
C THR A 68 -15.00 3.70 22.72
N PRO A 69 -15.76 3.01 23.58
CA PRO A 69 -17.07 3.48 23.98
C PRO A 69 -16.93 4.71 24.88
N VAL A 70 -17.79 5.72 24.65
CA VAL A 70 -17.86 6.91 25.51
C VAL A 70 -18.66 6.61 26.79
N GLU A 71 -19.51 5.58 26.76
CA GLU A 71 -20.34 5.12 27.88
C GLU A 71 -20.07 3.64 28.20
N ASP A 72 -21.12 2.81 28.33
CA ASP A 72 -21.01 1.38 28.63
C ASP A 72 -20.62 0.55 27.36
N PRO A 73 -19.49 -0.18 27.37
CA PRO A 73 -19.07 -1.04 26.27
C PRO A 73 -20.12 -2.06 25.80
N ALA A 74 -20.97 -2.55 26.71
CA ALA A 74 -21.96 -3.58 26.41
C ALA A 74 -23.06 -3.07 25.47
N VAL A 75 -23.39 -1.78 25.54
CA VAL A 75 -24.41 -1.14 24.69
C VAL A 75 -23.90 -1.00 23.25
N TYR A 76 -22.62 -0.67 23.06
CA TYR A 76 -22.08 -0.44 21.71
C TYR A 76 -21.90 -1.71 20.89
N LYS A 77 -21.73 -2.86 21.53
CA LYS A 77 -21.63 -4.14 20.81
C LYS A 77 -22.89 -4.42 19.98
N SER A 78 -24.08 -4.12 20.51
CA SER A 78 -25.33 -4.32 19.77
C SER A 78 -25.53 -3.26 18.68
N VAL A 79 -25.13 -2.02 18.93
CA VAL A 79 -25.16 -0.92 17.95
C VAL A 79 -24.32 -1.25 16.72
N TRP A 80 -23.11 -1.78 16.92
CA TRP A 80 -22.20 -2.12 15.82
C TRP A 80 -22.46 -3.50 15.20
N ALA A 81 -23.33 -4.33 15.77
CA ALA A 81 -23.54 -5.70 15.30
C ALA A 81 -23.87 -5.78 13.80
N GLY A 82 -24.76 -4.91 13.31
CA GLY A 82 -25.12 -4.86 11.89
C GLY A 82 -23.95 -4.47 10.97
N PHE A 83 -23.07 -3.60 11.45
CA PHE A 83 -21.87 -3.20 10.71
C PHE A 83 -20.82 -4.32 10.67
N ILE A 84 -20.60 -5.00 11.81
CA ILE A 84 -19.71 -6.17 11.89
C ILE A 84 -20.17 -7.28 10.93
N ASP A 85 -21.48 -7.56 10.90
CA ASP A 85 -22.07 -8.52 9.97
C ASP A 85 -21.88 -8.12 8.52
N HIS A 86 -22.07 -6.84 8.19
CA HIS A 86 -21.86 -6.32 6.85
C HIS A 86 -20.39 -6.45 6.44
N MET A 87 -19.44 -6.05 7.29
CA MET A 87 -18.01 -6.19 7.02
C MET A 87 -17.64 -7.66 6.77
N SER A 88 -18.14 -8.58 7.59
CA SER A 88 -17.84 -10.00 7.44
C SER A 88 -18.36 -10.54 6.10
N LYS A 89 -19.56 -10.14 5.67
CA LYS A 89 -20.12 -10.52 4.36
C LYS A 89 -19.36 -9.90 3.19
N THR A 90 -19.03 -8.63 3.28
CA THR A 90 -18.36 -7.88 2.19
C THR A 90 -16.91 -8.35 1.99
N THR A 91 -16.20 -8.67 3.08
CA THR A 91 -14.80 -9.07 3.03
C THR A 91 -14.59 -10.59 2.97
N GLY A 92 -15.59 -11.39 3.36
CA GLY A 92 -15.46 -12.83 3.55
C GLY A 92 -14.61 -13.22 4.76
N LYS A 93 -14.19 -12.26 5.60
CA LYS A 93 -13.30 -12.47 6.74
C LYS A 93 -14.08 -12.56 8.04
N LYS A 94 -13.46 -13.17 9.05
CA LYS A 94 -13.97 -13.12 10.43
C LYS A 94 -13.76 -11.71 10.97
N VAL A 95 -14.79 -11.10 11.53
CA VAL A 95 -14.70 -9.76 12.13
C VAL A 95 -14.97 -9.84 13.62
N ILE A 96 -14.07 -9.28 14.43
CA ILE A 96 -14.12 -9.34 15.89
C ILE A 96 -14.29 -7.92 16.44
N TYR A 97 -15.34 -7.69 17.22
CA TYR A 97 -15.52 -6.45 17.97
C TYR A 97 -14.59 -6.43 19.18
N PHE A 98 -13.79 -5.39 19.32
CA PHE A 98 -12.90 -5.18 20.45
C PHE A 98 -13.18 -3.82 21.12
N SER A 99 -13.59 -3.84 22.38
CA SER A 99 -13.78 -2.60 23.15
C SER A 99 -12.44 -2.14 23.72
N VAL A 100 -11.89 -1.07 23.17
CA VAL A 100 -10.69 -0.42 23.70
C VAL A 100 -11.08 0.42 24.92
N GLN A 101 -10.32 0.29 26.00
CA GLN A 101 -10.65 0.89 27.30
C GLN A 101 -10.26 2.39 27.38
N SER A 102 -9.44 2.87 26.44
CA SER A 102 -9.03 4.27 26.34
C SER A 102 -8.49 4.59 24.94
N ASN A 103 -8.47 5.87 24.57
CA ASN A 103 -7.86 6.32 23.31
C ASN A 103 -6.36 5.97 23.21
N ALA A 104 -5.65 5.94 24.34
CA ALA A 104 -4.25 5.52 24.36
C ALA A 104 -4.12 4.05 23.94
N ALA A 105 -5.00 3.17 24.46
CA ALA A 105 -5.01 1.76 24.09
C ALA A 105 -5.40 1.54 22.61
N GLN A 106 -6.11 2.48 21.98
CA GLN A 106 -6.46 2.39 20.56
C GLN A 106 -5.29 2.74 19.63
N LEU A 107 -4.36 3.59 20.08
CA LEU A 107 -3.15 3.91 19.29
C LEU A 107 -2.08 2.81 19.37
N GLU A 108 -2.12 1.99 20.41
CA GLU A 108 -1.13 0.93 20.67
C GLU A 108 -1.58 -0.46 20.18
N ALA A 109 -2.86 -0.64 19.86
CA ALA A 109 -3.44 -1.90 19.39
C ALA A 109 -3.23 -2.12 17.89
#